data_AF-A0A7S3KKQ9-F1
#
_entry.id   AF-A0A7S3KKQ9-F1
#
_cell.length_a   1.000
_cell.length_b   1.000
_cell.length_c   1.000
_cell.angle_alpha   90.00
_cell.angle_beta   90.00
_cell.angle_gamma   90.00
#
_symmetry.space_group_name_H-M   'P 1'
#
loop_
_entity.id
_entity.type
_entity.pdbx_description
1 polymer ?
#
loop_
_entity_poly.entity_id
_entity_poly.type
_entity_poly.pdbx_seq_one_letter_code
_entity_poly.pdbx_strand_id
1 'polypeptide(L)'
;KKNTKIFKAEHLPTGKFFALKEVEAKTIEKLNEYKEEAVQLVKVKNHPNIIQTYGYYFYETNYNTFRLAIVTEFIDDTTNLERVFRKRQQKGPYWKEEELE
;
A
#
# COMPACT_ATOMS: atom_id res chain seq x y z
N LYS A 1 -6.41 11.67 -8.97
CA LYS A 1 -6.24 10.25 -8.56
C LYS A 1 -5.35 9.40 -9.49
N LYS A 2 -4.60 9.96 -10.47
CA LYS A 2 -3.83 9.20 -11.49
C LYS A 2 -2.31 9.06 -11.24
N ASN A 3 -1.77 9.60 -10.15
CA ASN A 3 -0.31 9.69 -9.96
C ASN A 3 0.28 8.54 -9.13
N THR A 4 -0.51 7.51 -8.83
CA THR A 4 -0.09 6.39 -7.98
C THR A 4 -0.31 5.09 -8.70
N LYS A 5 0.74 4.25 -8.74
CA LYS A 5 0.69 2.88 -9.26
C LYS A 5 1.14 1.93 -8.15
N ILE A 6 0.48 0.78 -8.06
CA ILE A 6 0.83 -0.26 -7.09
C ILE A 6 1.09 -1.53 -7.88
N PHE A 7 2.26 -2.12 -7.67
CA PHE A 7 2.71 -3.32 -8.35
C PHE A 7 2.95 -4.43 -7.33
N LYS A 8 2.68 -5.67 -7.75
CA LYS A 8 3.19 -6.86 -7.08
C LYS A 8 4.60 -7.12 -7.58
N ALA A 9 5.59 -7.03 -6.70
CA ALA A 9 7.00 -7.23 -7.01
C ALA A 9 7.49 -8.55 -6.40
N GLU A 10 8.34 -9.27 -7.13
CA GLU A 10 9.01 -10.48 -6.66
C GLU A 10 10.47 -10.16 -6.38
N HIS A 11 10.94 -10.49 -5.18
CA HIS A 11 12.36 -10.40 -4.85
C HIS A 11 13.09 -11.64 -5.36
N LEU A 12 13.78 -11.49 -6.50
CA LEU A 12 14.43 -12.59 -7.23
C LEU A 12 15.29 -13.53 -6.35
N PRO A 13 16.10 -13.04 -5.40
CA PRO A 13 16.92 -13.92 -4.57
C PRO A 13 16.13 -14.81 -3.61
N THR A 14 14.96 -14.37 -3.13
CA THR A 14 14.19 -15.10 -2.11
C THR A 14 12.84 -15.63 -2.60
N GLY A 15 12.39 -15.27 -3.80
CA GLY A 15 11.06 -15.56 -4.33
C GLY A 15 9.91 -14.96 -3.51
N LYS A 16 10.20 -14.04 -2.57
CA LYS A 16 9.17 -13.42 -1.72
C LYS A 16 8.48 -12.30 -2.49
N PHE A 17 7.17 -12.17 -2.28
CA PHE A 17 6.39 -11.09 -2.87
C PHE A 17 6.34 -9.87 -1.95
N PHE A 18 6.41 -8.70 -2.57
CA PHE A 18 6.31 -7.39 -1.95
C PHE A 18 5.33 -6.53 -2.74
N ALA A 19 4.81 -5.48 -2.11
CA ALA A 19 4.06 -4.44 -2.80
C ALA A 19 4.97 -3.23 -3.05
N LEU A 20 5.03 -2.80 -4.30
CA LEU A 20 5.76 -1.61 -4.73
C LEU A 20 4.76 -0.53 -5.10
N LYS A 21 4.70 0.54 -4.29
CA LYS A 21 3.86 1.71 -4.57
C LYS A 21 4.74 2.81 -5.15
N GLU A 22 4.45 3.22 -6.38
CA GLU A 22 5.08 4.36 -7.02
C GLU A 22 4.15 5.57 -6.98
N VAL A 23 4.68 6.71 -6.59
CA VAL A 23 3.99 8.00 -6.59
C VAL A 23 4.80 9.00 -7.42
N GLU A 24 4.15 9.59 -8.42
CA GLU A 24 4.76 10.61 -9.26
C GLU A 24 4.63 12.00 -8.64
N ALA A 25 5.77 12.66 -8.46
CA ALA A 25 5.92 14.05 -8.07
C ALA A 25 6.32 14.90 -9.28
N LYS A 26 5.42 15.80 -9.68
CA LYS A 26 5.64 16.73 -10.81
C LYS A 26 6.44 17.97 -10.43
N THR A 27 6.53 18.28 -9.14
CA THR A 27 7.27 19.45 -8.62
C THR A 27 8.17 19.04 -7.46
N ILE A 28 9.17 19.87 -7.17
CA ILE A 28 10.14 19.65 -6.10
C ILE A 28 9.45 19.75 -4.73
N GLU A 29 8.48 20.65 -4.58
CA GLU A 29 7.71 20.80 -3.34
C GLU A 29 6.93 19.53 -3.03
N LYS A 30 6.28 18.94 -4.05
CA LYS A 30 5.54 17.68 -3.87
C LYS A 30 6.47 16.51 -3.57
N LEU A 31 7.67 16.50 -4.16
CA LEU A 31 8.70 15.53 -3.83
C LEU A 31 9.12 15.63 -2.35
N ASN A 32 9.26 16.84 -1.82
CA ASN A 32 9.63 17.06 -0.43
C ASN A 32 8.52 16.62 0.54
N GLU A 33 7.26 16.91 0.23
CA GLU A 33 6.12 16.40 1.01
C GLU A 33 6.13 14.86 1.06
N TYR A 34 6.34 14.20 -0.08
CA TYR A 34 6.42 12.74 -0.14
C TYR A 34 7.64 12.17 0.60
N LYS A 35 8.75 12.91 0.67
CA LYS A 35 9.91 12.55 1.51
C LYS A 35 9.52 12.55 2.98
N GLU A 36 8.82 13.57 3.45
CA GLU A 36 8.38 13.65 4.84
C GLU A 36 7.41 12.53 5.20
N GLU A 37 6.43 12.23 4.35
CA GLU A 37 5.50 11.09 4.55
C GLU A 37 6.24 9.75 4.61
N ALA A 38 7.21 9.53 3.72
CA ALA A 38 8.00 8.30 3.70
C ALA A 38 8.84 8.13 4.97
N VAL A 39 9.40 9.23 5.52
CA VAL A 39 10.12 9.22 6.80
C VAL A 39 9.18 8.84 7.94
N GLN A 40 7.95 9.34 7.96
CA GLN A 40 6.97 8.99 8.99
C GLN A 40 6.58 7.50 8.93
N LEU A 41 6.41 6.95 7.72
CA LEU A 41 6.14 5.51 7.52
C LEU A 41 7.26 4.62 8.07
N VAL A 42 8.52 5.02 7.92
CA VAL A 42 9.65 4.25 8.46
C VAL A 42 9.70 4.28 9.99
N LYS A 43 9.20 5.34 10.64
CA LYS A 43 9.13 5.40 12.12
C LYS A 43 8.16 4.39 12.71
N VAL A 44 7.10 4.04 11.98
CA VAL A 44 6.05 3.11 12.42
C VAL A 44 6.26 1.66 11.98
N LYS A 45 7.46 1.33 11.48
CA LYS A 45 7.80 0.03 10.87
C LYS A 45 7.59 -1.22 11.73
N ASN A 46 7.37 -1.10 13.04
CA ASN A 46 7.32 -2.23 13.97
C ASN A 46 6.00 -2.25 14.76
N HIS A 47 4.87 -2.14 14.08
CA HIS A 47 3.56 -2.23 14.73
C HIS A 47 2.71 -3.33 14.08
N PRO A 48 2.13 -4.26 14.85
CA PRO A 48 1.43 -5.44 14.30
C PRO A 48 0.20 -5.10 13.46
N ASN A 49 -0.39 -3.92 13.65
CA ASN A 49 -1.55 -3.44 12.87
C ASN A 49 -1.19 -2.41 11.80
N ILE A 50 0.11 -2.20 11.52
CA ILE A 50 0.57 -1.30 10.46
C ILE A 50 1.33 -2.14 9.44
N ILE A 51 1.11 -1.86 8.16
CA ILE A 51 1.78 -2.57 7.08
C ILE A 51 3.31 -2.46 7.22
N GLN A 52 3.99 -3.60 7.16
CA GLN A 52 5.43 -3.65 7.26
C GLN A 52 6.06 -2.89 6.08
N THR A 53 6.81 -1.84 6.38
CA THR A 53 7.56 -1.07 5.39
C THR A 53 9.02 -1.51 5.42
N TYR A 54 9.57 -1.85 4.24
CA TYR A 54 10.95 -2.31 4.09
C TYR A 54 11.90 -1.19 3.68
N GLY A 55 11.39 -0.19 2.98
CA GLY A 55 12.16 0.98 2.58
C GLY A 55 11.48 1.78 1.50
N TYR A 56 12.15 2.84 1.08
CA TYR A 56 11.74 3.67 -0.03
C TYR A 56 12.96 4.16 -0.80
N TYR A 57 12.77 4.54 -2.06
CA TYR A 57 13.80 5.18 -2.87
C TYR A 57 13.17 6.21 -3.81
N PHE A 58 13.99 7.17 -4.22
CA PHE A 58 13.62 8.19 -5.20
C PHE A 58 14.40 7.96 -6.47
N TYR A 59 13.74 8.19 -7.60
CA TYR A 59 14.40 8.20 -8.88
C TYR A 59 13.78 9.26 -9.78
N GLU A 60 14.61 9.82 -10.66
CA GLU A 60 14.18 10.74 -11.69
C GLU A 60 13.73 9.96 -12.92
N THR A 61 12.68 10.45 -13.58
CA THR A 61 12.19 9.86 -14.82
C THR A 61 12.72 10.65 -16.02
N ASN A 62 12.69 10.03 -17.20
CA ASN A 62 13.09 10.64 -18.46
C ASN A 62 12.27 11.90 -18.85
N TYR A 63 11.19 12.21 -18.13
CA TYR A 63 10.32 13.36 -18.37
C TYR A 63 10.53 14.50 -17.38
N ASN A 64 11.69 14.55 -16.71
CA ASN A 64 12.02 15.58 -15.71
C ASN A 64 11.01 15.61 -14.55
N THR A 65 10.42 14.45 -14.23
CA THR A 65 9.55 14.25 -13.06
C THR A 65 10.20 13.28 -12.09
N PHE A 66 9.87 13.40 -10.81
CA PHE A 66 10.41 12.55 -9.77
C PHE A 66 9.40 11.47 -9.39
N ARG A 67 9.90 10.30 -9.00
CA ARG A 67 9.06 9.24 -8.42
C ARG A 67 9.58 8.82 -7.06
N LEU A 68 8.65 8.69 -6.14
CA LEU A 68 8.85 7.99 -4.87
C LEU A 68 8.36 6.55 -5.06
N ALA A 69 9.23 5.59 -4.82
CA ALA A 69 8.90 4.19 -4.73
C ALA A 69 8.96 3.73 -3.26
N ILE A 70 7.89 3.14 -2.77
CA ILE A 70 7.77 2.59 -1.41
C ILE A 70 7.60 1.09 -1.50
N VAL A 71 8.42 0.35 -0.77
CA VAL A 71 8.38 -1.11 -0.69
C VAL A 71 7.74 -1.51 0.64
N THR A 72 6.62 -2.22 0.56
CA THR A 72 5.90 -2.76 1.72
C THR A 72 5.70 -4.27 1.57
N GLU A 73 5.23 -4.91 2.64
CA GLU A 73 4.74 -6.28 2.54
C GLU A 73 3.59 -6.37 1.53
N PHE A 74 3.51 -7.54 0.89
CA PHE A 74 2.40 -7.85 0.01
C PHE A 74 1.25 -8.42 0.84
N ILE A 75 0.12 -7.73 0.83
CA ILE A 75 -1.15 -8.23 1.39
C ILE A 75 -2.08 -8.51 0.21
N ASP A 76 -2.66 -9.70 0.19
CA ASP A 76 -3.61 -10.07 -0.85
C ASP A 76 -4.90 -9.25 -0.72
N ASP A 77 -5.46 -8.83 -1.85
CA ASP A 77 -6.69 -8.02 -1.87
C ASP A 77 -7.90 -8.82 -1.39
N THR A 78 -7.82 -10.15 -1.36
CA THR A 78 -8.89 -11.01 -0.83
C THR A 78 -9.17 -10.77 0.65
N THR A 79 -8.18 -10.28 1.42
CA THR A 79 -8.34 -9.95 2.84
C THR A 79 -8.77 -8.50 3.08
N ASN A 80 -8.95 -7.70 2.02
CA ASN A 80 -9.41 -6.31 2.15
C ASN A 80 -10.80 -6.26 2.80
N LEU A 81 -10.91 -5.50 3.91
CA LEU A 81 -12.15 -5.40 4.70
C LEU A 81 -13.34 -4.88 3.89
N GLU A 82 -13.14 -3.89 3.03
CA GLU A 82 -14.21 -3.36 2.17
C GLU A 82 -14.71 -4.45 1.21
N ARG A 83 -13.79 -5.19 0.58
CA ARG A 83 -14.13 -6.28 -0.33
C ARG A 83 -14.88 -7.40 0.40
N VAL A 84 -14.42 -7.79 1.58
CA VAL A 84 -15.09 -8.79 2.43
C VAL A 84 -16.49 -8.31 2.82
N PHE A 85 -16.63 -7.07 3.26
CA PHE A 85 -17.91 -6.48 3.64
C PHE A 85 -18.90 -6.42 2.48
N ARG A 86 -18.47 -5.92 1.31
CA ARG A 86 -19.30 -5.87 0.10
C ARG A 86 -19.77 -7.27 -0.33
N LYS A 87 -18.88 -8.28 -0.26
CA LYS A 87 -19.23 -9.67 -0.55
C LYS A 87 -20.26 -10.23 0.44
N ARG A 88 -20.20 -9.85 1.72
CA ARG A 88 -21.19 -10.22 2.73
C ARG A 88 -22.53 -9.53 2.52
N GLN A 89 -22.53 -8.23 2.21
CA GLN A 89 -23.77 -7.51 1.88
C GLN A 89 -24.48 -8.06 0.64
N GLN A 90 -23.73 -8.38 -0.42
CA GLN A 90 -24.28 -9.03 -1.61
C GLN A 90 -24.88 -10.42 -1.32
N LYS A 91 -24.41 -11.08 -0.25
CA LYS A 91 -24.95 -12.35 0.22
C LYS A 91 -26.15 -12.21 1.18
N GLY A 92 -26.60 -10.97 1.46
CA GLY A 92 -27.69 -10.67 2.40
C GLY A 92 -27.20 -10.58 3.86
N PRO A 93 -27.61 -9.54 4.63
CA PRO A 93 -27.12 -9.33 5.99
C PRO A 93 -27.83 -10.22 7.03
N TYR A 94 -27.04 -10.97 7.80
CA TYR A 94 -26.79 -10.91 9.24
C TYR A 94 -27.66 -11.87 10.07
N TRP A 95 -26.99 -12.50 11.05
CA TRP A 95 -27.45 -13.50 12.02
C TRP A 95 -28.96 -13.52 12.21
N LYS A 96 -29.56 -14.72 12.16
CA LYS A 96 -30.90 -14.87 12.72
C LYS A 96 -30.82 -14.48 14.19
N GLU A 97 -31.82 -13.77 14.69
CA GLU A 97 -31.94 -13.43 16.12
C GLU A 97 -31.79 -14.68 17.02
N GLU A 98 -32.15 -15.85 16.49
CA GLU A 98 -31.97 -17.20 17.06
C GLU A 98 -30.50 -17.61 17.31
N GLU A 99 -29.52 -16.96 16.68
CA GLU A 99 -28.09 -17.28 16.78
C GLU A 99 -27.33 -16.35 17.76
N LEU A 100 -28.04 -15.43 18.42
CA LEU A 100 -27.51 -14.45 19.38
C LEU A 100 -27.84 -14.75 20.86
N GLU A 101 -28.59 -15.82 21.15
CA GLU A 101 -28.78 -16.40 22.50
C GLU A 101 -27.77 -17.53 22.80
#